data_AF-A0A967BRP8-F1
#
_entry.id   AF-A0A967BRP8-F1
#
_cell.length_a   1.000
_cell.length_b   1.000
_cell.length_c   1.000
_cell.angle_alpha   90.00
_cell.angle_beta   90.00
_cell.angle_gamma   90.00
#
_symmetry.space_group_name_H-M   'P 1'
#
loop_
_entity.id
_entity.type
_entity.pdbx_description
1 polymer ?
#
loop_
_entity_poly.entity_id
_entity_poly.type
_entity_poly.pdbx_seq_one_letter_code
_entity_poly.pdbx_strand_id
1 'polypeptide(L)' 'MKFEAKHQGKWVAAKDDKIIANAPSLNKLMQKIQKKENPDNLKFSLVPKGFIAG' A
#
# COMPACT_ATOMS: atom_id res chain seq x y z
N MET A 1 -1.22 7.52 6.37
CA MET A 1 -0.85 6.95 5.07
C MET A 1 -0.63 8.08 4.09
N LYS A 2 0.54 8.16 3.46
CA LYS A 2 0.78 9.13 2.38
C LYS A 2 0.06 8.69 1.11
N PHE A 3 -0.83 9.52 0.58
CA PHE A 3 -1.54 9.22 -0.67
C PHE A 3 -0.79 9.86 -1.84
N GLU A 4 -0.36 9.05 -2.80
CA GLU A 4 0.22 9.53 -4.05
C GLU A 4 -0.63 9.04 -5.21
N ALA A 5 -0.95 9.94 -6.16
CA ALA A 5 -1.76 9.62 -7.33
C ALA A 5 -1.23 8.42 -8.13
N LYS A 6 0.09 8.17 -8.12
CA LYS A 6 0.72 7.00 -8.78
C LYS A 6 0.31 5.63 -8.20
N HIS A 7 -0.26 5.61 -6.99
CA HIS A 7 -0.75 4.40 -6.31
C HIS A 7 -2.26 4.25 -6.38
N GLN A 8 -2.96 5.13 -7.08
CA GLN A 8 -4.40 5.10 -7.20
C GLN A 8 -4.87 3.78 -7.84
N GLY A 9 -5.87 3.15 -7.22
CA GLY A 9 -6.36 1.82 -7.59
C GLY A 9 -5.43 0.66 -7.26
N LYS A 10 -4.37 0.87 -6.49
CA LYS A 10 -3.44 -0.17 -6.02
C LYS A 10 -3.59 -0.39 -4.52
N TRP A 11 -3.33 -1.62 -4.10
CA TRP A 11 -3.12 -1.93 -2.70
C TRP A 11 -1.77 -1.39 -2.26
N VAL A 12 -1.75 -0.69 -1.13
CA VAL A 12 -0.55 -0.15 -0.50
C VAL A 12 -0.36 -0.77 0.88
N ALA A 13 0.90 -0.96 1.26
CA ALA A 13 1.29 -1.19 2.63
C ALA A 13 2.12 -0.02 3.12
N ALA A 14 1.83 0.44 4.33
CA ALA A 14 2.52 1.54 4.95
C ALA A 14 3.02 1.16 6.35
N LYS A 15 4.15 1.77 6.70
CA LYS A 15 4.80 1.71 8.02
C LYS A 15 5.21 3.13 8.38
N ASP A 16 4.85 3.59 9.59
CA ASP A 16 5.08 4.97 10.05
C ASP A 16 4.66 6.02 9.00
N ASP A 17 3.45 5.84 8.46
CA ASP A 17 2.84 6.66 7.40
C ASP A 17 3.56 6.70 6.04
N LYS A 18 4.68 5.99 5.88
CA LYS A 18 5.41 5.84 4.62
C LYS A 18 4.95 4.58 3.88
N ILE A 19 4.67 4.72 2.58
CA ILE A 19 4.38 3.55 1.71
C ILE A 19 5.69 2.79 1.49
N ILE A 20 5.72 1.52 1.92
CA ILE A 20 6.86 0.61 1.74
C ILE A 20 6.68 -0.31 0.53
N ALA A 21 5.44 -0.61 0.16
CA ALA A 21 5.11 -1.45 -0.97
C ALA A 21 3.72 -1.12 -1.55
N ASN A 22 3.56 -1.36 -2.85
CA ASN A 22 2.29 -1.28 -3.54
C ASN A 22 2.20 -2.37 -4.62
N ALA A 23 0.98 -2.82 -4.92
CA ALA A 23 0.69 -3.78 -5.98
C ALA A 23 -0.76 -3.65 -6.49
N PRO A 24 -1.08 -4.11 -7.72
CA PRO A 24 -2.44 -4.04 -8.25
C PRO A 24 -3.44 -4.96 -7.54
N SER A 25 -2.98 -5.98 -6.81
CA SER A 25 -3.83 -6.88 -6.02
C SER A 25 -3.24 -7.12 -4.63
N LEU A 26 -4.11 -7.40 -3.65
CA LEU A 26 -3.70 -7.67 -2.27
C LEU A 26 -2.76 -8.88 -2.19
N ASN A 27 -3.05 -9.96 -2.92
CA ASN A 27 -2.20 -11.15 -2.94
C ASN A 27 -0.77 -10.84 -3.43
N LYS A 28 -0.63 -10.04 -4.50
CA LYS A 28 0.70 -9.62 -4.99
C LYS A 28 1.42 -8.71 -3.99
N LEU A 29 0.68 -7.86 -3.28
CA LEU A 29 1.24 -7.01 -2.23
C LEU A 29 1.76 -7.85 -1.06
N MET A 30 0.95 -8.80 -0.57
CA MET A 30 1.31 -9.69 0.53
C MET A 30 2.54 -10.53 0.20
N GLN A 31 2.60 -11.12 -1.00
CA GLN A 31 3.79 -11.86 -1.45
C GLN A 31 5.05 -10.98 -1.49
N LYS A 32 4.92 -9.70 -1.88
CA LYS A 32 6.02 -8.75 -1.94
C LYS A 32 6.54 -8.36 -0.54
N ILE A 33 5.65 -8.36 0.45
CA ILE A 33 5.94 -7.97 1.84
C ILE A 33 6.46 -9.13 2.65
N GLN A 34 5.88 -10.33 2.51
CA GLN A 34 6.37 -11.56 3.13
C GLN A 34 7.85 -11.83 2.80
N LYS A 35 8.31 -11.38 1.62
CA LYS A 35 9.71 -11.51 1.20
C LYS A 35 10.64 -10.41 1.75
N LYS A 36 10.12 -9.32 2.33
CA LYS A 36 10.90 -8.11 2.61
C LYS A 36 10.92 -7.66 4.07
N GLU A 37 9.87 -7.86 4.86
CA GLU A 37 9.82 -7.31 6.23
C GLU A 37 8.96 -8.12 7.20
N ASN A 38 9.25 -7.98 8.51
CA ASN A 38 8.43 -8.49 9.60
C ASN A 38 7.05 -7.83 9.62
N PRO A 39 5.96 -8.60 9.75
CA PRO A 39 4.59 -8.14 9.54
C PRO A 39 3.99 -7.31 10.69
N ASP A 40 4.60 -7.33 11.88
CA ASP A 40 3.95 -6.91 13.14
C ASP A 40 3.49 -5.44 13.22
N ASN A 41 3.92 -4.57 12.29
CA ASN A 41 3.56 -3.14 12.29
C ASN A 41 3.07 -2.61 10.95
N LEU A 42 2.59 -3.48 10.05
CA LEU A 42 2.17 -3.08 8.71
C LEU A 42 0.69 -2.70 8.65
N LYS A 43 0.39 -1.54 8.06
CA LYS A 43 -0.97 -1.11 7.73
C LYS A 43 -1.24 -1.33 6.25
N PHE A 44 -2.31 -2.03 5.90
CA PHE A 44 -2.70 -2.31 4.52
C PHE A 44 -3.95 -1.53 4.14
N SER A 45 -3.96 -0.92 2.96
CA SER A 45 -5.14 -0.21 2.46
C SER A 45 -5.18 -0.19 0.95
N LEU A 46 -6.39 -0.12 0.39
CA LEU A 46 -6.62 0.11 -1.03
C LEU A 46 -6.75 1.61 -1.27
N VAL A 47 -6.00 2.16 -2.23
CA VAL A 47 -6.21 3.55 -2.67
C VAL A 47 -7.37 3.57 -3.68
N PRO A 48 -8.51 4.22 -3.40
CA PRO A 48 -9.63 4.27 -4.32
C PRO A 48 -9.28 4.98 -5.63
N LYS A 49 -9.96 4.60 -6.73
CA LYS A 49 -9.89 5.31 -8.02
C LYS A 49 -10.92 6.44 -8.02
N GLY A 50 -10.47 7.68 -8.16
CA GLY A 50 -11.34 8.87 -8.08
C GLY A 50 -11.35 9.53 -6.70
N PHE A 51 -11.49 10.86 -6.70
CA PHE A 51 -11.38 11.80 -5.57
C PHE A 51 -10.28 11.47 -4.56
N ILE A 52 -9.03 11.52 -5.03
CA ILE A 52 -7.98 12.07 -4.17
C ILE A 52 -8.20 13.59 -4.26
N ALA A 53 -9.02 14.13 -3.35
CA ALA A 53 -9.06 15.57 -3.15
C ALA A 53 -7.63 15.98 -2.74
N GLY A 54 -6.97 16.71 -3.63
CA GLY A 54 -5.64 17.28 -3.39
C GLY A 54 -5.67 18.31 -2.27
#